data_AF-Q1MED8-F1
#
_entry.id   AF-Q1MED8-F1
#
_cell.length_a   1.000
_cell.length_b   1.000
_cell.length_c   1.000
_cell.angle_alpha   90.00
_cell.angle_beta   90.00
_cell.angle_gamma   90.00
#
_symmetry.space_group_name_H-M   'P 1'
#
loop_
_entity.id
_entity.type
_entity.pdbx_description
1 polymer ?
#
loop_
_entity_poly.entity_id
_entity_poly.type
_entity_poly.pdbx_seq_one_letter_code
_entity_poly.pdbx_strand_id
1 'polypeptide(L)' 'MIYYALVAATHKLATADAIIYATAERHDADILTCDAHFKDLERVIHIDKKD' A
#
# COMPACT_ATOMS: atom_id res chain seq x y z
N MET A 1 4.65 8.00 -13.26
CA MET A 1 4.40 6.62 -13.76
C MET A 1 5.50 5.63 -13.36
N ILE A 2 6.78 5.94 -13.58
CA ILE A 2 7.90 4.98 -13.39
C ILE A 2 8.06 4.52 -11.93
N TYR A 3 7.94 5.44 -10.97
CA TYR A 3 8.06 5.13 -9.53
C TYR A 3 7.02 4.11 -9.04
N TYR A 4 5.76 4.25 -9.46
CA TYR A 4 4.68 3.31 -9.11
C TYR A 4 4.94 1.89 -9.63
N ALA A 5 5.52 1.76 -10.83
CA ALA A 5 5.85 0.47 -11.41
C ALA A 5 6.96 -0.26 -10.62
N LEU A 6 7.91 0.49 -10.06
CA LEU A 6 8.95 -0.07 -9.18
C LEU A 6 8.35 -0.58 -7.87
N VAL A 7 7.47 0.20 -7.25
CA VAL A 7 6.75 -0.21 -6.03
C VAL A 7 5.93 -1.48 -6.28
N ALA A 8 5.21 -1.54 -7.41
CA ALA A 8 4.44 -2.73 -7.80
C ALA A 8 5.35 -3.97 -7.93
N ALA A 9 6.50 -3.84 -8.58
CA ALA A 9 7.44 -4.94 -8.77
C ALA A 9 8.12 -5.38 -7.46
N THR A 10 8.53 -4.44 -6.62
CA THR A 10 9.23 -4.72 -5.36
C THR A 10 8.31 -5.38 -4.33
N HIS A 11 7.07 -4.91 -4.21
CA HIS A 11 6.11 -5.40 -3.22
C HIS A 11 5.12 -6.43 -3.77
N LYS A 12 5.25 -6.80 -5.05
CA LYS A 12 4.31 -7.68 -5.77
C LYS A 12 2.84 -7.22 -5.66
N LEU A 13 2.64 -5.90 -5.61
CA LEU A 13 1.33 -5.30 -5.50
C LEU A 13 0.66 -5.20 -6.87
N ALA A 14 -0.67 -5.31 -6.90
CA ALA A 14 -1.43 -4.92 -8.08
C ALA A 14 -1.20 -3.42 -8.37
N THR A 15 -1.34 -3.01 -9.62
CA THR A 15 -1.04 -1.63 -10.04
C THR A 15 -1.81 -0.58 -9.23
N ALA A 16 -3.06 -0.85 -8.88
CA ALA A 16 -3.86 0.05 -8.04
C ALA A 16 -3.28 0.19 -6.62
N ASP A 17 -2.91 -0.93 -6.01
CA ASP A 17 -2.35 -0.95 -4.66
C ASP A 17 -0.98 -0.27 -4.60
N ALA A 18 -0.16 -0.46 -5.63
CA ALA A 18 1.11 0.23 -5.78
C ALA A 18 0.93 1.75 -5.93
N ILE A 19 -0.12 2.21 -6.62
CA ILE A 19 -0.46 3.64 -6.71
C ILE A 19 -0.86 4.20 -5.35
N ILE A 20 -1.70 3.47 -4.60
CA ILE A 20 -2.13 3.87 -3.26
C ILE A 20 -0.91 3.98 -2.34
N TYR A 21 -0.08 2.93 -2.29
CA TYR A 21 1.09 2.87 -1.42
C TYR A 21 2.11 3.98 -1.70
N ALA A 22 2.51 4.12 -2.96
CA ALA A 22 3.44 5.15 -3.40
C ALA A 22 2.90 6.57 -3.19
N THR A 23 1.58 6.77 -3.23
CA THR A 23 0.97 8.07 -2.95
C THR A 23 1.06 8.38 -1.45
N ALA A 24 0.76 7.41 -0.59
CA ALA A 24 0.94 7.58 0.86
C ALA A 24 2.40 7.87 1.22
N GLU A 25 3.35 7.12 0.68
CA GLU A 25 4.79 7.34 0.89
C GLU A 25 5.22 8.75 0.44
N ARG A 26 4.79 9.19 -0.75
CA ARG A 26 5.11 10.52 -1.29
C ARG A 26 4.58 11.67 -0.42
N HIS A 27 3.46 11.47 0.24
CA HIS A 27 2.82 12.47 1.09
C HIS A 27 3.16 12.31 2.57
N ASP A 28 4.08 11.41 2.90
CA ASP A 28 4.44 11.07 4.27
C ASP A 28 3.21 10.72 5.15
N ALA A 29 2.27 9.97 4.56
CA ALA A 29 1.04 9.54 5.18
C ALA A 29 1.01 8.03 5.44
N ASP A 30 0.18 7.63 6.40
CA ASP A 30 -0.10 6.22 6.69
C ASP A 30 -1.36 5.74 5.94
N ILE A 31 -1.39 4.47 5.58
CA ILE A 31 -2.54 3.82 4.95
C ILE A 31 -3.33 3.10 6.02
N LEU A 32 -4.57 3.54 6.25
CA LEU A 32 -5.54 2.82 7.07
C LEU A 32 -6.40 1.94 6.17
N THR A 33 -6.34 0.63 6.34
CA THR A 33 -7.11 -0.29 5.47
C THR A 33 -7.51 -1.58 6.19
N CYS A 34 -8.60 -2.18 5.75
CA CYS A 34 -8.98 -3.54 6.15
C CYS A 34 -8.48 -4.61 5.16
N ASP A 35 -7.84 -4.20 4.07
CA ASP A 35 -7.34 -5.11 3.07
C ASP A 35 -6.01 -5.74 3.50
N ALA A 36 -6.03 -7.07 3.64
CA ALA A 36 -4.85 -7.85 4.01
C ALA A 36 -3.72 -7.78 2.99
N HIS A 37 -3.97 -7.34 1.75
CA HIS A 37 -2.92 -7.13 0.73
C HIS A 37 -1.85 -6.12 1.17
N PHE A 38 -2.17 -5.21 2.09
CA PHE A 38 -1.27 -4.17 2.58
C PHE A 38 -0.61 -4.49 3.92
N LYS A 39 -1.03 -5.58 4.60
CA LYS A 39 -0.72 -5.82 6.02
C LYS A 39 0.78 -5.89 6.36
N ASP A 40 1.61 -6.30 5.40
CA ASP A 40 3.04 -6.55 5.58
C ASP A 40 3.90 -5.35 5.12
N LEU A 41 3.27 -4.20 4.82
CA LEU A 41 3.98 -2.99 4.39
C LEU A 41 4.19 -2.03 5.56
N GLU A 42 5.32 -1.33 5.57
CA GLU A 42 5.81 -0.55 6.72
C GLU A 42 4.87 0.59 7.16
N ARG A 43 4.18 1.23 6.21
CA ARG A 43 3.33 2.41 6.45
C ARG A 43 1.85 2.10 6.44
N VAL A 44 1.48 0.90 6.87
CA VAL A 44 0.11 0.41 6.84
C VAL A 44 -0.39 0.09 8.24
N ILE A 45 -1.52 0.68 8.59
CA ILE A 45 -2.32 0.30 9.74
C ILE A 45 -3.45 -0.59 9.22
N HIS A 46 -3.28 -1.89 9.39
CA HIS A 46 -4.29 -2.87 9.02
C HIS A 46 -5.32 -3.02 10.14
N ILE A 47 -6.60 -2.89 9.80
CA ILE A 47 -7.73 -3.12 10.71
C ILE A 47 -8.45 -4.37 10.25
N ASP A 48 -8.43 -5.43 11.05
CA ASP A 48 -9.28 -6.58 10.80
C ASP A 48 -10.75 -6.16 10.79
N LYS A 49 -11.50 -6.63 9.78
CA LYS A 49 -12.95 -6.51 9.83
C LYS A 49 -13.44 -7.27 11.06
N LYS A 50 -14.07 -6.56 11.99
CA LYS A 50 -14.89 -7.22 13.01
C LYS A 50 -16.04 -7.95 12.32
N ASP A 51 -16.17 -9.22 12.63
CA ASP A 51 -17.34 -10.05 12.33
C ASP A 51 -18.63 -9.44 12.92
#